data_AF-A0A6M0KYY9-F1
#
_entry.id   AF-A0A6M0KYY9-F1
#
_cell.length_a   1.000
_cell.length_b   1.000
_cell.length_c   1.000
_cell.angle_alpha   90.00
_cell.angle_beta   90.00
_cell.angle_gamma   90.00
#
_symmetry.space_group_name_H-M   'P 1'
#
loop_
_entity.id
_entity.type
_entity.pdbx_description
1 polymer ?
#
loop_
_entity_poly.entity_id
_entity_poly.type
_entity_poly.pdbx_seq_one_letter_code
_entity_poly.pdbx_strand_id
1 'polypeptide(L)' 'MEEVNLLAESFKFMILGMSVVFLFLIALVQFIKLQAYLINKYFPEAPPAPATPVANTSEDENKRVAAIIAAVSEFRKNKS' A
#
# COMPACT_ATOMS: atom_id res chain seq x y z
N MET A 1 7.52 33.89 48.73
CA MET A 1 8.73 33.32 48.09
C MET A 1 8.74 31.80 48.11
N GLU A 2 8.08 31.15 49.08
CA GLU A 2 8.00 29.68 49.19
C GLU A 2 7.08 29.03 48.12
N GLU A 3 5.93 29.64 47.82
CA GLU A 3 4.97 29.14 46.81
C GLU A 3 5.54 29.10 45.39
N VAL A 4 6.38 30.08 45.04
CA VAL A 4 7.05 30.16 43.74
C VAL A 4 7.98 28.95 43.55
N ASN A 5 8.56 28.43 44.62
CA ASN A 5 9.45 27.28 44.56
C ASN A 5 8.69 25.98 44.26
N LEU A 6 7.51 25.78 44.87
CA LEU A 6 6.66 24.61 44.62
C LEU A 6 6.11 24.58 43.19
N LEU A 7 5.68 25.74 42.66
CA LEU A 7 5.24 25.83 41.27
C LEU A 7 6.42 25.57 40.31
N ALA A 8 7.59 26.14 40.58
CA ALA A 8 8.78 25.92 39.75
C ALA A 8 9.24 24.46 39.77
N GLU A 9 9.13 23.79 40.92
CA GLU A 9 9.43 22.36 41.07
C GLU A 9 8.43 21.48 40.32
N SER A 10 7.13 21.76 40.45
CA SER A 10 6.07 21.07 39.70
C SER A 10 6.24 21.23 38.19
N PHE A 11 6.63 22.42 37.73
CA PHE A 11 6.89 22.70 36.33
C PHE A 11 8.10 21.92 35.79
N LYS A 12 9.16 21.76 36.59
CA LYS A 12 10.31 20.89 36.23
C LYS A 12 9.87 19.45 36.03
N PHE A 13 9.02 18.92 36.93
CA PHE A 13 8.49 17.56 36.79
C PHE A 13 7.59 17.41 35.57
N MET A 14 6.78 18.41 35.22
CA MET A 14 5.98 18.41 34.00
C MET A 14 6.85 18.31 32.74
N ILE A 15 7.89 19.14 32.62
CA ILE A 15 8.83 19.11 31.50
C ILE A 15 9.57 17.77 31.44
N LEU A 16 10.01 17.26 32.59
CA LEU A 16 10.71 15.99 32.68
C LEU A 16 9.80 14.84 32.23
N GLY A 17 8.56 14.78 32.73
CA GLY A 17 7.57 13.78 32.33
C GLY A 17 7.25 13.85 30.84
N MET A 18 6.99 15.04 30.29
CA MET A 18 6.74 15.21 28.86
C MET A 18 7.94 14.77 28.02
N SER A 19 9.16 15.10 28.45
CA SER A 19 10.38 14.77 27.71
C SER A 19 10.63 13.27 27.67
N VAL A 20 10.42 12.57 28.80
CA VAL A 20 10.57 11.10 28.86
C VAL A 20 9.55 10.41 27.95
N VAL A 21 8.28 10.83 27.99
CA VAL A 21 7.25 10.29 27.09
C VAL A 21 7.60 10.55 25.63
N PHE A 22 8.05 11.76 25.31
CA PHE A 22 8.42 12.12 23.94
C PHE A 22 9.61 11.29 23.42
N LEU A 23 10.65 11.12 24.24
CA LEU A 23 11.79 10.25 23.92
C LEU A 23 11.36 8.79 23.72
N PHE A 24 10.44 8.30 24.56
CA PHE A 24 9.90 6.96 24.43
C PHE A 24 9.14 6.77 23.11
N LEU A 25 8.28 7.73 22.73
CA LEU A 25 7.58 7.69 21.45
C LEU A 25 8.54 7.74 20.26
N ILE A 26 9.59 8.58 20.32
CA ILE A 26 10.64 8.60 19.29
C ILE A 26 11.29 7.22 19.19
N ALA A 27 11.64 6.60 20.31
CA ALA A 27 12.25 5.28 20.33
C ALA A 27 11.32 4.22 19.69
N LEU A 28 10.02 4.24 19.98
CA LEU A 28 9.04 3.36 19.35
C LEU A 28 8.99 3.55 17.83
N VAL A 29 8.95 4.80 17.36
CA VAL A 29 8.97 5.10 15.92
C VAL A 29 10.26 4.58 15.28
N GLN A 30 11.41 4.77 15.92
CA GLN A 30 12.68 4.23 15.42
C GLN A 30 12.67 2.70 15.35
N PHE A 31 12.07 2.03 16.35
CA PHE A 31 11.96 0.58 16.37
C PHE A 31 11.07 0.06 15.22
N ILE A 32 9.93 0.70 14.97
CA ILE A 32 9.06 0.36 13.84
C ILE A 32 9.78 0.58 12.51
N LYS A 33 10.54 1.67 12.37
CA LYS A 33 11.36 1.92 11.17
C LYS A 33 12.46 0.88 10.98
N LEU A 34 13.10 0.45 12.08
CA LEU A 34 14.10 -0.61 12.05
C LEU A 34 13.48 -1.94 11.61
N GLN A 35 12.31 -2.28 12.15
CA GLN A 35 11.54 -3.46 11.72
C GLN A 35 11.19 -3.36 10.23
N ALA A 36 10.66 -2.23 9.78
CA ALA A 36 10.32 -2.02 8.37
C ALA A 36 11.54 -2.15 7.45
N TYR A 37 12.70 -1.63 7.87
CA TYR A 37 13.96 -1.78 7.14
C TYR A 37 14.40 -3.25 7.07
N LEU A 38 14.33 -3.97 8.20
CA LEU A 38 14.68 -5.38 8.27
C LEU A 38 13.76 -6.22 7.37
N ILE A 39 12.45 -5.98 7.44
CA ILE A 39 11.44 -6.64 6.59
C ILE A 39 11.75 -6.39 5.12
N ASN A 40 11.91 -5.14 4.69
CA ASN A 40 12.24 -4.84 3.29
C ASN A 40 13.56 -5.48 2.82
N LYS A 41 14.53 -5.65 3.73
CA LYS A 41 15.83 -6.23 3.40
C LYS A 41 15.78 -7.76 3.23
N TYR A 42 15.06 -8.47 4.11
CA TYR A 42 15.01 -9.93 4.12
C TYR A 42 13.78 -10.51 3.40
N PHE A 43 12.68 -9.76 3.34
CA PHE A 43 11.44 -10.07 2.64
C PHE A 43 11.07 -8.89 1.73
N PRO A 44 11.84 -8.66 0.65
CA PRO A 44 11.47 -7.63 -0.32
C PRO A 44 10.09 -7.96 -0.88
N GLU A 45 9.13 -7.05 -0.70
CA GLU A 45 7.83 -7.17 -1.34
C GLU A 45 8.06 -7.18 -2.85
N ALA A 46 7.52 -8.19 -3.53
CA ALA A 46 7.54 -8.24 -4.98
C ALA A 46 6.91 -6.94 -5.50
N PRO A 47 7.51 -6.28 -6.50
CA PRO A 47 6.94 -5.08 -7.08
C PRO A 47 5.46 -5.31 -7.40
N PRO A 48 4.56 -4.35 -7.12
CA PRO A 48 3.18 -4.47 -7.57
C PRO A 48 3.23 -4.80 -9.06
N ALA A 49 2.70 -5.97 -9.42
CA ALA A 49 2.73 -6.45 -10.79
C ALA A 49 2.18 -5.31 -11.67
N PRO A 50 2.84 -4.99 -12.80
CA PRO A 50 2.35 -3.93 -13.68
C PRO A 50 0.88 -4.23 -13.94
N ALA A 51 0.02 -3.26 -13.64
CA ALA A 51 -1.40 -3.36 -13.94
C ALA A 51 -1.49 -3.75 -15.42
N THR A 52 -1.93 -4.98 -15.68
CA THR A 52 -2.12 -5.46 -17.04
C THR A 52 -3.03 -4.44 -17.71
N PRO A 53 -2.67 -3.92 -18.89
CA PRO A 53 -3.60 -3.12 -19.66
C PRO A 53 -4.86 -3.96 -19.77
N VAL A 54 -6.00 -3.44 -19.33
CA VAL A 54 -7.29 -4.07 -19.58
C VAL A 54 -7.39 -4.14 -21.10
N ALA A 55 -7.10 -5.31 -21.66
CA ALA A 55 -7.21 -5.52 -23.09
C ALA A 55 -8.66 -5.19 -23.47
N ASN A 56 -8.84 -4.34 -24.48
CA ASN A 56 -10.16 -3.97 -24.99
C ASN A 56 -10.89 -5.25 -25.43
N THR A 57 -11.65 -5.84 -24.52
CA THR A 57 -12.36 -7.12 -24.69
C THR A 57 -13.33 -7.03 -25.87
N SER A 58 -13.85 -5.83 -26.14
CA SER A 58 -14.79 -5.56 -27.23
C SER A 58 -14.24 -5.88 -28.62
N GLU A 59 -12.94 -5.66 -28.86
CA GLU A 59 -12.35 -5.92 -30.17
C GLU A 59 -12.10 -7.42 -30.40
N ASP A 60 -11.70 -8.14 -29.35
CA ASP A 60 -11.55 -9.60 -29.40
C ASP A 60 -12.90 -10.31 -29.52
N GLU A 61 -13.94 -9.83 -28.83
CA GLU A 61 -15.29 -10.37 -28.96
C GLU A 61 -15.84 -10.19 -30.39
N ASN A 62 -15.66 -9.01 -30.98
CA ASN A 62 -16.05 -8.75 -32.37
C ASN A 62 -15.31 -9.66 -33.37
N LYS A 63 -14.01 -9.90 -33.16
CA LYS A 63 -13.22 -10.83 -33.99
C LYS A 63 -13.72 -12.27 -33.86
N ARG A 64 -14.06 -12.71 -32.64
CA ARG A 64 -14.62 -14.05 -32.39
C ARG A 64 -15.99 -14.23 -33.06
N VAL A 65 -16.88 -13.25 -32.94
CA VAL A 65 -18.20 -13.27 -33.58
C VAL A 65 -18.06 -13.31 -35.11
N ALA A 66 -17.18 -12.49 -35.68
CA ALA A 66 -16.93 -12.49 -37.12
C ALA A 66 -16.39 -13.85 -37.63
N ALA A 67 -15.48 -14.47 -36.88
CA ALA A 67 -14.94 -15.79 -37.21
C ALA A 67 -16.02 -16.89 -37.20
N ILE A 68 -16.93 -16.86 -36.21
CA ILE A 68 -18.05 -17.79 -36.13
C ILE A 68 -19.01 -17.61 -37.32
N ILE A 69 -19.38 -16.36 -37.64
CA ILE A 69 -20.26 -16.05 -38.78
C ILE A 69 -19.63 -16.53 -40.09
N ALA A 70 -18.34 -16.27 -40.29
CA ALA A 70 -17.61 -16.73 -41.48
C ALA A 70 -17.64 -18.26 -41.60
N ALA A 71 -17.34 -18.99 -40.52
CA ALA A 71 -17.36 -20.45 -40.51
C ALA A 71 -18.77 -21.02 -40.82
N VAL A 72 -19.83 -20.44 -40.24
CA VAL A 72 -21.21 -20.87 -40.49
C VAL A 72 -21.64 -20.57 -41.93
N SER A 73 -21.26 -19.40 -42.46
CA SER A 73 -21.58 -19.02 -43.84
C SER A 73 -20.92 -19.94 -44.87
N GLU A 74 -19.66 -20.31 -44.64
CA GLU A 74 -18.92 -21.21 -45.52
C GLU A 74 -19.49 -22.65 -45.45
N PHE A 75 -19.83 -23.13 -44.25
CA PHE A 75 -20.50 -24.41 -44.09
C PHE A 75 -21.85 -24.48 -44.80
N ARG A 76 -22.66 -23.42 -44.74
CA ARG A 76 -23.94 -23.33 -45.47
C ARG A 76 -23.74 -23.29 -46.98
N LYS A 77 -22.72 -22.57 -47.46
CA LYS A 77 -22.38 -22.48 -48.88
C LYS A 77 -21.88 -23.81 -49.44
N ASN A 78 -21.14 -24.59 -48.65
CA ASN A 78 -20.62 -25.91 -49.04
C ASN A 78 -21.64 -27.06 -48.86
N LYS A 79 -22.77 -26.81 -48.19
CA LYS A 79 -23.85 -27.79 -47.96
C LYS A 79 -25.07 -27.58 -48.86
N SER A 80 -25.01 -26.60 -49.77
CA SER A 80 -25.99 -26.38 -50.84
C SER A 80 -25.41 -26.80 -52.18
#